data_AF-A0A2V8JF72-F1
#
_entry.id   AF-A0A2V8JF72-F1
#
_cell.length_a   1.000
_cell.length_b   1.000
_cell.length_c   1.000
_cell.angle_alpha   90.00
_cell.angle_beta   90.00
_cell.angle_gamma   90.00
#
_symmetry.space_group_name_H-M   'P 1'
#
loop_
_entity.id
_entity.type
_entity.pdbx_description
1 polymer ?
#
loop_
_entity_poly.entity_id
_entity_poly.type
_entity_poly.pdbx_seq_one_letter_code
_entity_poly.pdbx_strand_id
1 'polypeptide(L)' 'MCQGCNAPLKIEFISEPARTGAMWTVDCPVCGTSKMIPDEPVKIYYEKDGSWLEARPKSQHFG' A
#
# COMPACT_ATOMS: atom_id res chain seq x y z
N MET A 1 7.68 4.61 -3.93
CA MET A 1 8.83 4.33 -3.02
C MET A 1 8.33 4.31 -1.58
N CYS A 2 8.81 3.36 -0.77
CA CYS A 2 8.65 3.34 0.68
C CYS A 2 9.50 4.44 1.33
N GLN A 3 8.99 5.14 2.35
CA GLN A 3 9.76 6.19 3.04
C GLN A 3 10.81 5.64 4.03
N GLY A 4 10.64 4.40 4.53
CA GLY A 4 11.55 3.79 5.50
C GLY A 4 12.75 3.10 4.86
N CYS A 5 12.53 2.24 3.86
CA CYS A 5 13.58 1.46 3.21
C CYS A 5 13.88 1.86 1.76
N ASN A 6 13.21 2.90 1.25
CA ASN A 6 13.30 3.34 -0.14
C ASN A 6 12.96 2.26 -1.20
N ALA A 7 12.32 1.15 -0.80
CA ALA A 7 11.92 0.10 -1.72
C ALA A 7 10.91 0.62 -2.77
N PRO A 8 11.03 0.23 -4.04
CA PRO A 8 10.01 0.48 -5.06
C PRO A 8 8.71 -0.23 -4.66
N LEU A 9 7.61 0.53 -4.64
CA LEU A 9 6.28 0.05 -4.31
C LEU A 9 5.30 0.49 -5.39
N LYS A 10 4.44 -0.43 -5.83
CA LYS A 10 3.29 -0.16 -6.71
C LYS A 10 2.03 -0.55 -5.95
N ILE A 11 1.05 0.34 -5.88
CA ILE A 11 -0.21 0.11 -5.16
C ILE A 11 -1.34 0.17 -6.19
N GLU A 12 -2.22 -0.84 -6.18
CA GLU A 12 -3.44 -0.88 -6.98
C GLU A 12 -4.64 -0.67 -6.07
N PHE A 13 -5.59 0.15 -6.53
CA PHE A 13 -6.74 0.63 -5.78
C PHE A 13 -8.03 0.09 -6.40
N ILE A 14 -9.08 -0.17 -5.59
CA ILE A 14 -10.40 -0.53 -6.13
C ILE A 14 -10.93 0.75 -6.77
N SER A 15 -10.98 0.75 -8.10
CA SER A 15 -11.53 1.84 -8.88
C SER A 15 -13.06 1.79 -8.82
N GLU A 16 -13.62 2.44 -7.81
CA GLU A 16 -14.81 3.30 -7.85
C GLU A 16 -14.70 4.19 -6.61
N PRO A 17 -14.23 5.45 -6.74
CA PRO A 17 -13.93 6.28 -5.59
C PRO A 17 -15.24 6.73 -4.94
N ALA A 18 -15.74 5.95 -4.00
CA ALA A 18 -16.56 6.52 -2.96
C ALA A 18 -15.63 7.49 -2.22
N ARG A 19 -15.75 8.79 -2.50
CA ARG A 19 -15.05 9.84 -1.74
C ARG A 19 -15.59 9.84 -0.31
N THR A 20 -15.19 8.84 0.47
CA THR A 20 -15.61 8.66 1.88
C THR A 20 -14.80 9.55 2.81
N GLY A 21 -13.67 10.09 2.35
CA GLY A 21 -12.70 10.78 3.21
C GLY A 21 -11.93 9.82 4.11
N ALA A 22 -12.11 8.51 3.94
CA ALA A 22 -11.39 7.50 4.71
C ALA A 22 -9.93 7.42 4.25
N MET A 23 -9.00 7.57 5.19
CA MET A 23 -7.58 7.34 4.94
C MET A 23 -7.25 5.90 5.29
N TRP A 24 -6.60 5.20 4.36
CA TRP A 24 -6.15 3.83 4.56
C TRP A 24 -4.67 3.82 4.90
N THR A 25 -4.29 2.98 5.86
CA THR A 25 -2.88 2.76 6.18
C THR A 25 -2.39 1.51 5.47
N VAL A 26 -1.26 1.62 4.79
CA VAL A 26 -0.60 0.52 4.07
C VAL A 26 0.79 0.32 4.63
N ASP A 27 1.07 -0.89 5.10
CA ASP A 27 2.41 -1.28 5.52
C ASP A 27 3.28 -1.67 4.33
N CYS A 28 4.52 -1.19 4.33
CA CYS A 28 5.53 -1.68 3.42
C CYS A 28 5.84 -3.17 3.72
N PRO A 29 5.70 -4.08 2.75
CA PRO A 29 5.97 -5.51 2.98
C PRO A 29 7.45 -5.81 3.23
N VAL A 30 8.36 -4.87 2.96
CA VAL A 30 9.81 -5.03 3.13
C VAL A 30 10.25 -4.66 4.55
N CYS A 31 9.87 -3.48 5.05
CA CYS A 31 10.34 -2.95 6.34
C CYS A 31 9.25 -2.68 7.37
N GLY A 32 7.98 -2.90 7.03
CA GLY A 32 6.84 -2.63 7.92
C GLY A 32 6.49 -1.15 8.07
N THR A 33 7.20 -0.22 7.42
CA THR A 33 6.87 1.21 7.50
C THR A 33 5.51 1.47 6.87
N SER A 34 4.60 2.03 7.66
CA SER A 34 3.25 2.37 7.24
C SER A 34 3.21 3.68 6.46
N LYS A 35 2.31 3.75 5.47
CA LYS A 35 2.01 4.96 4.68
C LYS A 35 0.49 5.13 4.58
N MET A 36 0.01 6.35 4.78
CA MET A 36 -1.39 6.69 4.54
C MET A 36 -1.66 6.97 3.06
N ILE A 37 -2.78 6.46 2.56
CA ILE A 37 -3.26 6.64 1.19
C ILE A 37 -4.76 6.99 1.22
N PRO A 38 -5.25 7.79 0.25
CA PRO A 38 -6.63 8.27 0.24
C PRO A 38 -7.66 7.26 -0.27
N ASP A 39 -7.22 6.18 -0.92
CA ASP A 39 -8.07 5.19 -1.58
C ASP A 39 -7.84 3.80 -0.98
N GLU A 40 -8.85 2.93 -1.04
CA GLU A 40 -8.74 1.56 -0.55
C GLU A 40 -7.73 0.76 -1.40
N PRO A 41 -6.63 0.26 -0.81
CA PRO A 41 -5.66 -0.56 -1.52
C PRO A 41 -6.22 -1.97 -1.72
N VAL A 42 -6.21 -2.47 -2.95
CA VAL A 42 -6.54 -3.87 -3.26
C VAL A 42 -5.30 -4.74 -3.13
N LYS A 43 -4.20 -4.23 -3.68
CA LYS A 43 -2.95 -4.96 -3.86
C LYS A 43 -1.77 -4.04 -3.75
N ILE A 44 -0.70 -4.52 -3.13
CA ILE A 44 0.59 -3.83 -3.10
C ILE A 44 1.59 -4.76 -3.75
N TYR A 45 2.44 -4.20 -4.58
CA TYR A 45 3.58 -4.88 -5.15
C TYR A 45 4.85 -4.20 -4.66
N TYR A 46 5.86 -5.01 -4.38
CA TYR A 46 7.20 -4.53 -4.05
C TYR A 46 8.21 -5.23 -4.95
N GLU A 47 9.26 -4.50 -5.31
CA GLU A 47 10.36 -5.09 -6.06
C GLU A 47 11.33 -5.80 -5.11
N LYS A 48 11.61 -7.06 -5.39
CA LYS A 48 12.64 -7.85 -4.71
C LYS A 48 13.40 -8.64 -5.75
N ASP A 49 14.72 -8.48 -5.77
CA ASP A 49 15.62 -9.20 -6.68
C ASP A 49 15.22 -9.07 -8.17
N GLY A 50 14.76 -7.87 -8.58
CA GLY A 50 14.32 -7.57 -9.95
C GLY A 50 12.93 -8.11 -10.32
N SER A 51 12.22 -8.72 -9.37
CA SER A 51 10.87 -9.25 -9.55
C SER A 51 9.85 -8.48 -8.72
N TRP A 52 8.68 -8.20 -9.30
CA TRP A 52 7.55 -7.62 -8.56
C TRP A 52 6.77 -8.71 -7.85
N LEU A 53 6.74 -8.64 -6.51
CA LEU A 53 6.02 -9.58 -5.65
C LEU A 53 4.75 -8.94 -5.12
N GLU A 54 3.63 -9.64 -5.25
CA GLU A 54 2.35 -9.24 -4.66
C GLU A 54 2.39 -9.45 -3.14
N ALA A 55 1.99 -8.43 -2.39
CA ALA A 55 1.74 -8.46 -0.97
C ALA A 55 0.31 -8.00 -0.72
N ARG A 56 -0.39 -8.70 0.19
CA ARG A 56 -1.70 -8.25 0.64
C ARG A 56 -1.54 -6.98 1.49
N PRO A 57 -2.36 -5.95 1.26
CA PRO A 57 -2.43 -4.82 2.16
C PRO A 57 -2.76 -5.30 3.56
N LYS A 58 -1.89 -5.03 4.52
CA LYS A 58 -2.28 -4.96 5.92
C LYS A 58 -2.91 -3.58 6.12
N SER A 59 -4.17 -3.46 5.72
CA SER A 59 -4.96 -2.27 5.99
C SER A 59 -5.59 -2.38 7.37
N GLN A 60 -5.31 -1.41 8.24
CA GLN A 60 -6.21 -1.09 9.35
C GLN A 60 -7.12 0.05 8.87
N HIS A 61 -8.41 -0.23 8.76
CA HIS A 61 -9.43 0.79 8.59
C HIS A 61 -9.61 1.49 9.95
N PHE A 62 -9.32 2.78 10.02
CA PHE A 62 -9.70 3.62 11.15
C PHE A 62 -11.05 4.24 10.82
N GLY A 63 -12.10 3.72 11.44
CA GLY A 63 -13.46 4.25 11.41
C GLY A 63 -13.85 4.84 12.76
#